data_AF-A0AA42I1D2-F1
#
_entry.id   AF-A0AA42I1D2-F1
#
_cell.length_a   1.000
_cell.length_b   1.000
_cell.length_c   1.000
_cell.angle_alpha   90.00
_cell.angle_beta   90.00
_cell.angle_gamma   90.00
#
_symmetry.space_group_name_H-M   'P 1'
#
loop_
_entity.id
_entity.type
_entity.pdbx_description
1 polymer ?
#
loop_
_entity_poly.entity_id
_entity_poly.type
_entity_poly.pdbx_seq_one_letter_code
_entity_poly.pdbx_strand_id
1 'polypeptide(L)'
;MRAILIALLAVATTPLAATPPAATAEEADATWRLVERWSFQLARSDLVAQLSPLAPAGSRSEAGRGRGDSATIDLAPFVVAGRIKGPSGQIHTDASGRIIKGITLSLGGACISRKQMGRRYPDFNVLSVPSGHSLDESTVFGTVLNGIQIGFSFSEHDRDCMDQLKFSWPGERF
;
A
#
# COMPACT_ATOMS: atom_id res chain seq x y z
N MET A 1 -28.57 36.93 -46.96
CA MET A 1 -28.22 35.54 -46.61
C MET A 1 -27.60 35.54 -45.22
N ARG A 2 -28.28 34.95 -44.23
CA ARG A 2 -27.82 34.91 -42.83
C ARG A 2 -27.10 33.58 -42.59
N ALA A 3 -25.82 33.63 -42.23
CA ALA A 3 -25.06 32.46 -41.83
C ALA A 3 -25.35 32.12 -40.36
N ILE A 4 -25.84 30.92 -40.10
CA ILE A 4 -26.05 30.37 -38.75
C ILE A 4 -24.78 29.61 -38.39
N LEU A 5 -24.04 30.10 -37.39
CA LEU A 5 -22.93 29.40 -36.76
C LEU A 5 -23.49 28.35 -35.79
N ILE A 6 -23.27 27.08 -36.10
CA ILE A 6 -23.59 25.95 -35.24
C ILE A 6 -22.45 25.79 -34.23
N ALA A 7 -22.74 26.02 -32.95
CA ALA A 7 -21.82 25.75 -31.85
C ALA A 7 -21.76 24.22 -31.60
N LEU A 8 -20.59 23.63 -31.87
CA LEU A 8 -20.26 22.26 -31.48
C LEU A 8 -19.95 22.22 -29.98
N LEU A 9 -20.90 21.75 -29.18
CA LEU A 9 -20.65 21.32 -27.80
C LEU A 9 -19.84 20.01 -27.83
N ALA A 10 -18.54 20.12 -27.61
CA ALA A 10 -17.70 18.97 -27.30
C ALA A 10 -18.07 18.46 -25.89
N VAL A 11 -18.82 17.36 -25.83
CA VAL A 11 -19.04 16.62 -24.58
C VAL A 11 -17.70 15.97 -24.23
N ALA A 12 -16.99 16.53 -23.27
CA ALA A 12 -15.80 15.91 -22.69
C ALA A 12 -16.24 14.66 -21.92
N THR A 13 -16.11 13.49 -22.55
CA THR A 13 -16.21 12.22 -21.85
C THR A 13 -14.98 12.10 -20.94
N THR A 14 -15.19 12.20 -19.63
CA THR A 14 -14.15 11.85 -18.66
C THR A 14 -13.76 10.39 -18.89
N PRO A 15 -12.45 10.06 -19.03
CA PRO A 15 -12.04 8.68 -19.18
C PRO A 15 -12.44 7.92 -17.91
N LEU A 16 -13.31 6.92 -18.07
CA LEU A 16 -13.59 5.93 -17.04
C LEU A 16 -12.25 5.32 -16.65
N ALA A 17 -11.83 5.48 -15.40
CA ALA A 17 -10.58 4.89 -14.91
C ALA A 17 -10.60 3.39 -15.23
N ALA A 18 -9.66 2.94 -16.06
CA ALA A 18 -9.60 1.55 -16.47
C ALA A 18 -9.36 0.69 -15.23
N THR A 19 -10.21 -0.32 -15.02
CA THR A 19 -10.02 -1.30 -13.94
C THR A 19 -8.60 -1.86 -14.03
N PRO A 20 -7.83 -1.84 -12.92
CA PRO A 20 -6.48 -2.36 -12.93
C PRO A 20 -6.45 -3.83 -13.39
N PRO A 21 -5.45 -4.27 -14.17
CA PRO A 21 -5.38 -5.65 -14.59
C PRO A 21 -5.13 -6.55 -13.38
N ALA A 22 -5.75 -7.74 -13.35
CA ALA A 22 -5.51 -8.71 -12.28
C ALA A 22 -4.03 -9.15 -12.25
N ALA A 23 -3.50 -9.32 -11.04
CA ALA A 23 -2.19 -9.91 -10.80
C ALA A 23 -2.22 -11.41 -11.08
N THR A 24 -1.17 -11.92 -11.73
CA THR A 24 -0.99 -13.36 -11.89
C THR A 24 -0.71 -14.03 -10.54
N ALA A 25 -0.80 -15.37 -10.49
CA ALA A 25 -0.43 -16.12 -9.28
C ALA A 25 1.04 -15.90 -8.90
N GLU A 26 1.93 -15.84 -9.90
CA GLU A 26 3.37 -15.59 -9.70
C GLU A 26 3.64 -14.18 -9.16
N GLU A 27 2.94 -13.17 -9.66
CA GLU A 27 3.03 -11.78 -9.17
C GLU A 27 2.55 -11.67 -7.71
N ALA A 28 1.45 -12.36 -7.37
CA ALA A 28 0.96 -12.44 -6.00
C ALA A 28 1.96 -13.17 -5.08
N ASP A 29 2.47 -14.33 -5.48
CA ASP A 29 3.44 -15.11 -4.70
C ASP A 29 4.74 -14.35 -4.43
N ALA A 30 5.24 -13.60 -5.42
CA ALA A 30 6.40 -12.75 -5.23
C ALA A 30 6.12 -11.61 -4.22
N THR A 31 4.92 -11.06 -4.23
CA THR A 31 4.47 -10.07 -3.23
C THR A 31 4.41 -10.69 -1.83
N TRP A 32 3.91 -11.93 -1.70
CA TRP A 32 3.86 -12.64 -0.42
C TRP A 32 5.25 -12.90 0.15
N ARG A 33 6.22 -13.30 -0.70
CA ARG A 33 7.62 -13.43 -0.27
C ARG A 33 8.21 -12.10 0.20
N LEU A 34 7.81 -10.97 -0.39
CA LEU A 34 8.22 -9.65 0.11
C LEU A 34 7.67 -9.41 1.52
N VAL A 35 6.37 -9.62 1.72
CA VAL A 35 5.71 -9.48 3.02
C VAL A 35 6.37 -10.36 4.08
N GLU A 36 6.62 -11.63 3.78
CA GLU A 36 7.27 -12.57 4.69
C GLU A 36 8.69 -12.13 5.05
N ARG A 37 9.51 -11.75 4.06
CA ARG A 37 10.87 -11.26 4.30
C ARG A 37 10.85 -10.00 5.18
N TRP A 38 9.96 -9.06 4.89
CA TRP A 38 9.85 -7.82 5.66
C TRP A 38 9.42 -8.07 7.09
N SER A 39 8.39 -8.89 7.29
CA SER A 39 7.93 -9.28 8.63
C SER A 39 9.06 -9.93 9.44
N PHE A 40 9.84 -10.82 8.82
CA PHE A 40 10.95 -11.49 9.49
C PHE A 40 12.08 -10.54 9.87
N GLN A 41 12.45 -9.59 9.00
CA GLN A 41 13.47 -8.59 9.32
C GLN A 41 13.01 -7.64 10.44
N LEU A 42 11.78 -7.14 10.36
CA LEU A 42 11.20 -6.25 11.38
C LEU A 42 11.07 -6.93 12.74
N ALA A 43 10.76 -8.24 12.76
CA ALA A 43 10.74 -9.03 13.97
C ALA A 43 12.11 -9.15 14.65
N ARG A 44 13.20 -9.02 13.88
CA ARG A 44 14.57 -9.08 14.41
C ARG A 44 15.10 -7.72 14.84
N SER A 45 14.62 -6.64 14.22
CA SER A 45 15.10 -5.29 14.47
C SER A 45 14.11 -4.25 13.96
N ASP A 46 13.84 -3.26 14.80
CA ASP A 46 13.08 -2.06 14.48
C ASP A 46 13.98 -0.89 14.09
N LEU A 47 15.29 -1.10 13.91
CA LEU A 47 16.23 -0.03 13.58
C LEU A 47 16.19 0.32 12.09
N VAL A 48 16.00 1.60 11.78
CA VAL A 48 16.04 2.14 10.41
C VAL A 48 17.34 1.80 9.69
N ALA A 49 18.48 1.82 10.40
CA ALA A 49 19.78 1.47 9.82
C ALA A 49 19.85 0.01 9.30
N GLN A 50 18.94 -0.86 9.75
CA GLN A 50 18.84 -2.24 9.30
C GLN A 50 17.75 -2.44 8.24
N LEU A 51 17.16 -1.34 7.70
CA LEU A 51 16.20 -1.36 6.60
C LEU A 51 16.84 -1.43 5.21
N SER A 52 18.15 -1.24 5.07
CA SER A 52 18.82 -1.34 3.76
C SER A 52 18.56 -2.66 3.01
N PRO A 53 18.32 -3.82 3.66
CA PRO A 53 17.87 -5.05 3.00
C PRO A 53 16.38 -5.06 2.61
N LEU A 54 15.59 -4.11 3.13
CA LEU A 54 14.14 -4.03 2.94
C LEU A 54 13.77 -3.15 1.75
N ALA A 55 14.50 -2.06 1.50
CA ALA A 55 14.26 -1.18 0.36
C ALA A 55 14.25 -1.96 -0.98
N PRO A 56 13.13 -1.97 -1.72
CA PRO A 56 13.05 -2.65 -3.00
C PRO A 56 14.01 -1.99 -4.01
N ALA A 57 14.53 -2.77 -4.95
CA ALA A 57 15.52 -2.28 -5.91
C ALA A 57 15.05 -0.99 -6.62
N GLY A 58 15.86 0.07 -6.54
CA GLY A 58 15.57 1.37 -7.15
C GLY A 58 14.91 2.39 -6.24
N SER A 59 14.49 2.03 -5.01
CA SER A 59 14.00 3.02 -4.05
C SER A 59 15.15 3.88 -3.52
N ARG A 60 15.06 5.21 -3.70
CA ARG A 60 15.82 6.21 -2.96
C ARG A 60 14.90 6.81 -1.91
N SER A 61 15.35 6.85 -0.66
CA SER A 61 14.53 7.34 0.44
C SER A 61 15.00 8.71 0.90
N GLU A 62 14.06 9.59 1.22
CA GLU A 62 14.34 10.90 1.79
C GLU A 62 13.67 11.01 3.16
N ALA A 63 14.39 11.54 4.15
CA ALA A 63 13.84 11.76 5.48
C ALA A 63 13.09 13.10 5.50
N GLY A 64 11.77 13.03 5.70
CA GLY A 64 10.94 14.20 5.97
C GLY A 64 10.87 14.46 7.48
N ARG A 65 11.08 15.71 7.92
CA ARG A 65 10.77 16.09 9.31
C ARG A 65 9.25 16.13 9.50
N GLY A 66 8.73 15.19 10.28
CA GLY A 66 7.34 15.21 10.75
C GLY A 66 7.08 16.32 11.77
N ARG A 67 5.80 16.55 12.07
CA ARG A 67 5.34 17.50 13.10
C ARG A 67 5.12 16.73 14.42
N GLY A 68 5.99 16.90 15.42
CA GLY A 68 5.87 16.25 16.74
C GLY A 68 6.86 15.10 17.01
N ASP A 69 6.45 14.13 17.84
CA ASP A 69 7.27 13.00 18.36
C ASP A 69 7.56 11.87 17.35
N SER A 70 7.34 12.12 16.06
CA SER A 70 7.50 11.14 14.99
C SER A 70 8.10 11.76 13.74
N ALA A 71 8.99 11.02 13.07
CA ALA A 71 9.50 11.36 11.74
C ALA A 71 9.03 10.35 10.70
N THR A 72 9.06 10.73 9.42
CA THR A 72 8.69 9.85 8.31
C THR A 72 9.83 9.78 7.30
N ILE A 73 10.11 8.58 6.81
CA ILE A 73 11.03 8.36 5.70
C ILE A 73 10.19 7.93 4.50
N ASP A 74 10.18 8.75 3.45
CA ASP A 74 9.46 8.44 2.23
C ASP A 74 10.31 7.52 1.35
N LEU A 75 9.70 6.46 0.84
CA LEU A 75 10.27 5.54 -0.13
C LEU A 75 9.92 6.02 -1.53
N ALA A 76 10.92 6.27 -2.38
CA ALA A 76 10.68 6.52 -3.80
C ALA A 76 10.00 5.32 -4.47
N PRO A 77 9.28 5.56 -5.59
CA PRO A 77 8.59 4.52 -6.33
C PRO A 77 9.47 3.29 -6.62
N PHE A 78 8.88 2.10 -6.51
CA PHE A 78 9.59 0.85 -6.71
C PHE A 78 8.71 -0.22 -7.36
N VAL A 79 9.33 -1.33 -7.76
CA VAL A 79 8.61 -2.52 -8.27
C VAL A 79 8.46 -3.53 -7.14
N VAL A 80 7.22 -3.94 -6.88
CA VAL A 80 6.90 -4.97 -5.87
C VAL A 80 7.15 -6.34 -6.48
N ALA A 81 6.47 -6.63 -7.59
CA ALA A 81 6.58 -7.89 -8.33
C ALA A 81 6.00 -7.72 -9.74
N GLY A 82 6.81 -7.93 -10.78
CA GLY A 82 6.35 -7.81 -12.17
C GLY A 82 5.64 -6.48 -12.46
N ARG A 83 4.33 -6.54 -12.72
CA ARG A 83 3.50 -5.36 -12.98
C ARG A 83 2.92 -4.70 -11.72
N ILE A 84 3.07 -5.31 -10.55
CA ILE A 84 2.71 -4.69 -9.27
C ILE A 84 3.78 -3.66 -8.90
N LYS A 85 3.35 -2.42 -8.69
CA LYS A 85 4.20 -1.26 -8.39
C LYS A 85 3.92 -0.77 -6.98
N GLY A 86 4.95 -0.24 -6.34
CA GLY A 86 4.84 0.57 -5.14
C GLY A 86 5.04 2.04 -5.52
N PRO A 87 4.00 2.79 -5.90
CA PRO A 87 4.15 4.20 -6.31
C PRO A 87 4.70 5.08 -5.19
N SER A 88 4.49 4.69 -3.93
CA SER A 88 5.09 5.33 -2.76
C SER A 88 5.13 4.35 -1.60
N GLY A 89 5.97 4.65 -0.62
CA GLY A 89 5.91 4.03 0.70
C GLY A 89 6.37 5.01 1.77
N GLN A 90 5.99 4.74 3.01
CA GLN A 90 6.32 5.56 4.15
C GLN A 90 6.74 4.66 5.29
N ILE A 91 7.89 4.98 5.89
CA ILE A 91 8.32 4.39 7.14
C ILE A 91 8.08 5.42 8.23
N HIS A 92 7.16 5.11 9.13
CA HIS A 92 6.89 5.90 10.31
C HIS A 92 7.94 5.54 11.37
N THR A 93 8.51 6.56 12.00
CA THR A 93 9.60 6.40 12.97
C THR A 93 9.35 7.23 14.22
N ASP A 94 10.11 6.95 15.27
CA ASP A 94 10.21 7.83 16.43
C ASP A 94 10.76 9.22 16.07
N ALA A 95 10.71 10.15 17.01
CA ALA A 95 11.23 11.51 16.82
C ALA A 95 12.70 11.55 16.37
N SER A 96 13.49 10.53 16.74
CA SER A 96 14.90 10.45 16.36
C SER A 96 15.13 9.93 14.94
N GLY A 97 14.11 9.39 14.27
CA GLY A 97 14.22 8.80 12.94
C GLY A 97 14.99 7.48 12.93
N ARG A 98 15.18 6.84 14.08
CA ARG A 98 16.02 5.64 14.23
C ARG A 98 15.22 4.38 14.45
N ILE A 99 14.07 4.49 15.11
CA ILE A 99 13.22 3.36 15.48
C ILE A 99 11.97 3.41 14.62
N ILE A 100 11.70 2.33 13.89
CA ILE A 100 10.51 2.13 13.09
C ILE A 100 9.32 1.93 14.03
N LYS A 101 8.22 2.58 13.69
CA LYS A 101 6.90 2.44 14.32
C LYS A 101 5.88 1.83 13.38
N GLY A 102 6.11 1.91 12.08
CA GLY A 102 5.30 1.21 11.12
C GLY A 102 5.75 1.51 9.71
N ILE A 103 5.22 0.77 8.77
CA ILE A 103 5.48 0.94 7.35
C ILE A 103 4.15 0.87 6.61
N THR A 104 3.90 1.84 5.73
CA THR A 104 2.81 1.81 4.77
C THR A 104 3.40 1.79 3.36
N LEU A 105 3.00 0.84 2.54
CA LEU A 105 3.36 0.76 1.13
C LEU A 105 2.10 0.93 0.30
N SER A 106 2.04 1.99 -0.52
CA SER A 106 1.00 2.12 -1.53
C SER A 106 1.27 1.14 -2.66
N LEU A 107 0.22 0.60 -3.25
CA LEU A 107 0.29 -0.34 -4.37
C LEU A 107 -0.46 0.18 -5.59
N GLY A 108 -0.01 -0.22 -6.77
CA GLY A 108 -0.66 0.07 -8.04
C GLY A 108 -0.20 -0.85 -9.17
N GLY A 109 -0.74 -0.63 -10.36
CA GLY A 109 -0.45 -1.50 -11.51
C GLY A 109 -1.31 -2.76 -11.48
N ALA A 110 -0.69 -3.94 -11.49
CA ALA A 110 -1.45 -5.19 -11.39
C ALA A 110 -2.03 -5.39 -9.99
N CYS A 111 -3.27 -5.87 -9.94
CA CYS A 111 -4.10 -5.87 -8.76
C CYS A 111 -4.15 -7.22 -8.06
N ILE A 112 -3.75 -7.26 -6.79
CA ILE A 112 -3.96 -8.45 -5.95
C ILE A 112 -5.37 -8.39 -5.37
N SER A 113 -6.16 -9.42 -5.68
CA SER A 113 -7.54 -9.53 -5.22
C SER A 113 -7.66 -9.89 -3.74
N ARG A 114 -8.80 -9.53 -3.15
CA ARG A 114 -9.15 -9.98 -1.78
C ARG A 114 -9.21 -11.50 -1.70
N LYS A 115 -9.66 -12.14 -2.78
CA LYS A 115 -9.67 -13.61 -2.92
C LYS A 115 -8.27 -14.22 -2.91
N GLN A 116 -7.30 -13.60 -3.59
CA GLN A 116 -5.90 -14.06 -3.56
C GLN A 116 -5.30 -13.89 -2.17
N MET A 117 -5.55 -12.75 -1.50
CA MET A 117 -5.13 -12.51 -0.12
C MET A 117 -5.73 -13.57 0.84
N GLY A 118 -7.04 -13.79 0.79
CA GLY A 118 -7.73 -14.75 1.66
C GLY A 118 -7.32 -16.21 1.42
N ARG A 119 -6.87 -16.57 0.21
CA ARG A 119 -6.27 -17.88 -0.04
C ARG A 119 -4.90 -18.03 0.62
N ARG A 120 -4.10 -16.96 0.65
CA ARG A 120 -2.75 -16.98 1.24
C ARG A 120 -2.81 -16.93 2.77
N TYR A 121 -3.73 -16.16 3.32
CA TYR A 121 -3.87 -15.91 4.76
C TYR A 121 -5.31 -16.22 5.22
N PRO A 122 -5.75 -17.48 5.27
CA PRO A 122 -7.14 -17.84 5.54
C PRO A 122 -7.64 -17.37 6.93
N ASP A 123 -6.75 -17.20 7.90
CA ASP A 123 -7.06 -16.79 9.27
C ASP A 123 -6.92 -15.26 9.48
N PHE A 124 -7.12 -14.45 8.44
CA PHE A 124 -7.10 -13.00 8.58
C PHE A 124 -8.26 -12.49 9.44
N ASN A 125 -8.05 -11.39 10.15
CA ASN A 125 -9.07 -10.66 10.89
C ASN A 125 -9.37 -9.31 10.23
N VAL A 126 -10.54 -8.74 10.51
CA VAL A 126 -10.83 -7.35 10.12
C VAL A 126 -10.23 -6.43 11.17
N LEU A 127 -9.36 -5.52 10.75
CA LEU A 127 -8.66 -4.57 11.62
C LEU A 127 -9.33 -3.19 11.65
N SER A 128 -9.88 -2.78 10.52
CA SER A 128 -10.70 -1.56 10.41
C SER A 128 -11.75 -1.72 9.32
N VAL A 129 -12.85 -1.00 9.48
CA VAL A 129 -13.92 -0.86 8.49
C VAL A 129 -14.12 0.63 8.19
N PRO A 130 -14.55 0.98 6.97
CA PRO A 130 -14.92 2.35 6.63
C PRO A 130 -16.07 2.86 7.52
N SER A 131 -16.05 4.15 7.85
CA SER A 131 -17.17 4.86 8.48
C SER A 131 -18.32 5.15 7.51
N GLY A 132 -18.08 5.07 6.20
CA GLY A 132 -19.04 5.33 5.15
C GLY A 132 -19.10 6.80 4.69
N HIS A 133 -18.10 7.62 5.01
CA HIS A 133 -18.10 9.04 4.66
C HIS A 133 -17.31 9.36 3.38
N SER A 134 -16.46 8.45 2.89
CA SER A 134 -15.72 8.61 1.64
C SER A 134 -15.45 7.28 0.94
N LEU A 135 -15.31 7.33 -0.39
CA LEU A 135 -14.86 6.19 -1.21
C LEU A 135 -13.35 5.91 -1.05
N ASP A 136 -12.60 6.86 -0.49
CA ASP A 136 -11.18 6.68 -0.18
C ASP A 136 -10.97 5.93 1.14
N GLU A 137 -12.04 5.74 1.93
CA GLU A 137 -11.98 4.90 3.11
C GLU A 137 -11.74 3.45 2.72
N SER A 138 -11.06 2.69 3.58
CA SER A 138 -10.65 1.33 3.27
C SER A 138 -11.06 0.35 4.35
N THR A 139 -11.43 -0.85 3.91
CA THR A 139 -11.46 -2.02 4.80
C THR A 139 -10.04 -2.56 4.91
N VAL A 140 -9.53 -2.70 6.13
CA VAL A 140 -8.21 -3.27 6.37
C VAL A 140 -8.37 -4.65 7.00
N PHE A 141 -7.90 -5.67 6.29
CA PHE A 141 -7.76 -7.03 6.82
C PHE A 141 -6.34 -7.22 7.34
N GLY A 142 -6.13 -8.14 8.26
CA GLY A 142 -4.77 -8.41 8.70
C GLY A 142 -4.53 -9.74 9.37
N THR A 143 -3.25 -10.07 9.42
CA THR A 143 -2.71 -11.29 10.00
C THR A 143 -1.47 -10.92 10.81
N VAL A 144 -0.99 -11.84 11.65
CA VAL A 144 0.29 -11.70 12.34
C VAL A 144 1.28 -12.68 11.76
N LEU A 145 2.40 -12.18 11.25
CA LEU A 145 3.53 -12.98 10.76
C LEU A 145 4.78 -12.60 11.54
N ASN A 146 5.46 -13.58 12.14
CA ASN A 146 6.68 -13.36 12.91
C ASN A 146 6.52 -12.32 14.04
N GLY A 147 5.32 -12.18 14.61
CA GLY A 147 5.03 -11.16 15.63
C GLY A 147 4.83 -9.75 15.10
N ILE A 148 4.77 -9.56 13.77
CA ILE A 148 4.43 -8.30 13.09
C ILE A 148 3.01 -8.39 12.55
N GLN A 149 2.20 -7.37 12.81
CA GLN A 149 0.86 -7.24 12.26
C GLN A 149 0.94 -6.71 10.83
N ILE A 150 0.39 -7.48 9.89
CA ILE A 150 0.32 -7.14 8.47
C ILE A 150 -1.10 -6.70 8.15
N GLY A 151 -1.24 -5.49 7.61
CA GLY A 151 -2.50 -4.94 7.12
C GLY A 151 -2.57 -4.99 5.58
N PHE A 152 -3.71 -5.46 5.06
CA PHE A 152 -4.05 -5.48 3.64
C PHE A 152 -5.26 -4.56 3.45
N SER A 153 -5.04 -3.41 2.81
CA SER A 153 -6.05 -2.37 2.61
C SER A 153 -6.77 -2.54 1.27
N PHE A 154 -8.08 -2.34 1.29
CA PHE A 154 -8.94 -2.32 0.10
C PHE A 154 -9.88 -1.11 0.23
N SER A 155 -9.69 -0.09 -0.60
CA SER A 155 -10.57 1.08 -0.65
C SER A 155 -12.00 0.73 -1.05
N GLU A 156 -12.95 1.56 -0.62
CA GLU A 156 -14.35 1.44 -1.03
C GLU A 156 -14.54 1.79 -2.51
N HIS A 157 -13.62 2.55 -3.10
CA HIS A 157 -13.56 2.79 -4.54
C HIS A 157 -13.30 1.50 -5.34
N ASP A 158 -12.34 0.67 -4.91
CA ASP A 158 -12.04 -0.63 -5.54
C ASP A 158 -11.87 -1.73 -4.49
N ARG A 159 -13.01 -2.31 -4.10
CA ARG A 159 -13.10 -3.24 -2.97
C ARG A 159 -12.41 -4.58 -3.21
N ASP A 160 -12.12 -4.93 -4.46
CA ASP A 160 -11.38 -6.16 -4.78
C ASP A 160 -9.94 -5.86 -5.18
N CYS A 161 -9.46 -4.62 -5.04
CA CYS A 161 -8.06 -4.29 -5.29
C CYS A 161 -7.30 -3.86 -4.06
N MET A 162 -6.26 -4.62 -3.72
CA MET A 162 -5.38 -4.24 -2.63
C MET A 162 -4.56 -3.01 -3.00
N ASP A 163 -4.78 -1.91 -2.30
CA ASP A 163 -4.15 -0.62 -2.57
C ASP A 163 -3.04 -0.26 -1.59
N GLN A 164 -2.99 -0.89 -0.40
CA GLN A 164 -1.91 -0.70 0.56
C GLN A 164 -1.54 -1.99 1.29
N LEU A 165 -0.25 -2.10 1.58
CA LEU A 165 0.32 -3.03 2.56
C LEU A 165 0.82 -2.25 3.77
N LYS A 166 0.49 -2.72 4.96
CA LYS A 166 0.92 -2.08 6.21
C LYS A 166 1.65 -3.08 7.12
N PHE A 167 2.69 -2.63 7.79
CA PHE A 167 3.44 -3.41 8.79
C PHE A 167 3.48 -2.60 10.09
N SER A 168 3.05 -3.20 11.19
CA SER A 168 3.11 -2.59 12.52
C SER A 168 3.33 -3.64 13.60
N TRP A 169 3.60 -3.21 14.83
CA TRP A 169 3.59 -4.14 15.97
C TRP A 169 2.14 -4.41 16.42
N PRO A 170 1.85 -5.63 16.93
CA PRO A 170 0.52 -5.98 17.42
C PRO A 170 0.02 -4.97 18.45
N GLY A 171 -1.20 -4.45 18.22
CA GLY A 171 -1.84 -3.47 19.11
C GLY A 171 -1.54 -2.01 18.79
N GLU A 172 -0.60 -1.73 17.89
CA GLU A 172 -0.46 -0.39 17.30
C GLU A 172 -1.56 -0.19 16.25
N ARG A 173 -2.22 0.98 16.30
CA ARG A 173 -3.25 1.34 15.33
C ARG A 173 -2.60 1.81 14.02
N PHE A 174 -3.20 1.38 12.91
CA PHE A 174 -2.90 1.86 11.55
C PHE A 174 -3.51 3.24 11.28
#